data_AF-A0A8J4GU77-F1
#
_entry.id   AF-A0A8J4GU77-F1
#
_cell.length_a   1.000
_cell.length_b   1.000
_cell.length_c   1.000
_cell.angle_alpha   90.00
_cell.angle_beta   90.00
_cell.angle_gamma   90.00
#
_symmetry.space_group_name_H-M   'P 1'
#
loop_
_entity.id
_entity.type
_entity.pdbx_description
1 polymer ?
#
loop_
_entity_poly.entity_id
_entity_poly.type
_entity_poly.pdbx_seq_one_letter_code
_entity_poly.pdbx_strand_id
1 'polypeptide(L)'
;MFAELAGAGGHGDSDDEGPEQPLTLSPSEQKYASLEAMSADIKKLDEVFEVLASVPWLDEDVLAEKELKGVAQVGLLGTLEEVGFNIRPQLLRIWSGERGAEMAAGPGLEFRDQAALLAILYHTQQIEDKHGSPPGGYLPKPQ
;
A
#
# COMPACT_ATOMS: atom_id res chain seq x y z
N MET A 1 85.81 -0.18 -2.17
CA MET A 1 85.69 -0.84 -0.85
C MET A 1 84.30 -1.51 -0.84
N PHE A 2 84.21 -2.81 -1.15
CA PHE A 2 84.05 -3.93 -0.19
C PHE A 2 82.95 -3.62 0.86
N ALA A 3 81.69 -4.07 0.73
CA ALA A 3 81.11 -5.43 0.83
C ALA A 3 81.08 -6.01 2.26
N GLU A 4 79.87 -6.21 2.84
CA GLU A 4 79.37 -7.39 3.62
C GLU A 4 77.94 -7.07 4.19
N LEU A 5 76.85 -7.71 3.73
CA LEU A 5 76.13 -8.91 4.30
C LEU A 5 75.67 -8.75 5.78
N ALA A 6 74.54 -9.24 6.29
CA ALA A 6 73.35 -9.96 5.79
C ALA A 6 72.36 -10.14 6.98
N GLY A 7 71.11 -10.55 6.70
CA GLY A 7 70.18 -11.15 7.67
C GLY A 7 68.75 -10.58 7.55
N ALA A 8 67.87 -11.10 6.69
CA ALA A 8 67.08 -12.35 6.77
C ALA A 8 65.84 -12.26 7.69
N GLY A 9 64.67 -12.48 7.07
CA GLY A 9 63.34 -12.62 7.67
C GLY A 9 62.34 -11.68 6.96
N GLY A 10 61.34 -12.09 6.19
CA GLY A 10 60.68 -13.37 6.06
C GLY A 10 59.16 -13.16 6.22
N HIS A 11 58.43 -13.22 5.10
CA HIS A 11 57.06 -13.76 4.95
C HIS A 11 55.81 -12.97 5.42
N GLY A 12 54.82 -12.94 4.52
CA GLY A 12 53.41 -12.52 4.70
C GLY A 12 53.17 -11.09 4.21
N ASP A 13 52.63 -10.79 3.02
CA ASP A 13 51.39 -11.31 2.41
C ASP A 13 50.28 -11.52 3.44
N SER A 14 49.55 -10.44 3.69
CA SER A 14 48.23 -10.48 4.33
C SER A 14 47.45 -9.32 3.75
N ASP A 15 46.84 -9.61 2.59
CA ASP A 15 45.54 -9.06 2.23
C ASP A 15 44.61 -9.26 3.43
N ASP A 16 44.42 -8.21 4.24
CA ASP A 16 43.37 -8.16 5.25
C ASP A 16 42.07 -7.80 4.53
N GLU A 17 41.55 -8.74 3.74
CA GLU A 17 40.13 -8.82 3.40
C GLU A 17 39.37 -9.18 4.68
N GLY A 18 39.20 -8.18 5.55
CA GLY A 18 38.28 -8.26 6.66
C GLY A 18 36.87 -8.56 6.12
N PRO A 19 36.15 -9.55 6.67
CA PRO A 19 34.88 -9.99 6.13
C PRO A 19 33.91 -8.80 6.09
N GLU A 20 33.40 -8.49 4.90
CA GLU A 20 32.34 -7.52 4.68
C GLU A 20 31.20 -7.83 5.64
N GLN A 21 31.13 -7.10 6.75
CA GLN A 21 29.98 -7.20 7.64
C GLN A 21 28.78 -6.78 6.78
N PRO A 22 27.73 -7.62 6.68
CA PRO A 22 26.53 -7.20 5.97
C PRO A 22 26.08 -5.91 6.65
N LEU A 23 25.98 -4.82 5.88
CA LEU A 23 25.49 -3.53 6.34
C LEU A 23 24.05 -3.73 6.82
N THR A 24 23.90 -4.17 8.06
CA THR A 24 22.62 -4.29 8.73
C THR A 24 22.13 -2.86 8.92
N LEU A 25 21.20 -2.46 8.06
CA LEU A 25 20.56 -1.15 8.11
C LEU A 25 20.16 -0.85 9.55
N SER A 26 20.40 0.37 10.03
CA SER A 26 19.96 0.76 11.37
C SER A 26 18.44 0.61 11.49
N PRO A 27 17.88 0.41 12.70
CA PRO A 27 16.43 0.27 12.89
C PRO A 27 15.61 1.42 12.29
N SER A 28 16.20 2.63 12.22
CA SER A 28 15.57 3.79 11.58
C SER A 28 15.58 3.66 10.06
N GLU A 29 16.69 3.29 9.44
CA GLU A 29 16.80 3.09 7.99
C GLU A 29 15.91 1.95 7.50
N GLN A 30 15.78 0.86 8.28
CA GLN A 30 14.83 -0.21 8.00
C GLN A 30 13.38 0.29 8.00
N LYS A 31 13.03 1.18 8.95
CA LYS A 31 11.71 1.79 9.01
C LYS A 31 11.45 2.71 7.81
N TYR A 32 12.43 3.52 7.40
CA TYR A 32 12.31 4.38 6.22
C TYR A 32 12.18 3.57 4.92
N ALA A 33 13.00 2.54 4.74
CA ALA A 33 12.91 1.64 3.59
C ALA A 33 11.54 0.92 3.54
N SER A 34 11.03 0.50 4.70
CA SER A 34 9.69 -0.08 4.82
C SER A 34 8.58 0.91 4.46
N LEU A 35 8.69 2.17 4.88
CA LEU A 35 7.72 3.22 4.54
C LEU A 35 7.75 3.56 3.04
N GLU A 36 8.93 3.59 2.42
CA GLU A 36 9.08 3.87 0.99
C GLU A 36 8.51 2.73 0.13
N ALA A 37 8.85 1.48 0.46
CA ALA A 37 8.28 0.31 -0.20
C ALA A 37 6.75 0.29 -0.09
N MET A 38 6.22 0.59 1.09
CA MET A 38 4.79 0.67 1.32
C MET A 38 4.13 1.82 0.53
N SER A 39 4.76 3.00 0.47
CA SER A 39 4.26 4.10 -0.36
C SER A 39 4.23 3.74 -1.83
N ALA A 40 5.25 3.03 -2.33
CA ALA A 40 5.28 2.54 -3.69
C ALA A 40 4.17 1.52 -3.97
N ASP A 41 3.89 0.62 -3.02
CA ASP A 41 2.83 -0.38 -3.17
C ASP A 41 1.43 0.25 -3.13
N ILE A 42 1.20 1.22 -2.25
CA ILE A 42 -0.05 1.99 -2.23
C ILE A 42 -0.26 2.74 -3.55
N LYS A 43 0.79 3.35 -4.12
CA LYS A 43 0.70 4.01 -5.43
C LYS A 43 0.37 3.05 -6.57
N LYS A 44 0.90 1.82 -6.56
CA LYS A 44 0.54 0.80 -7.57
C LYS A 44 -0.90 0.35 -7.45
N LEU A 45 -1.47 0.39 -6.24
CA LEU A 45 -2.86 0.03 -5.97
C LEU A 45 -3.82 1.21 -6.11
N ASP A 46 -3.34 2.41 -6.44
CA ASP A 46 -4.17 3.61 -6.51
C ASP A 46 -5.33 3.47 -7.51
N GLU A 47 -5.06 2.89 -8.68
CA GLU A 47 -6.10 2.59 -9.69
C GLU A 47 -7.16 1.61 -9.15
N VAL A 48 -6.75 0.64 -8.33
CA VAL A 48 -7.68 -0.29 -7.67
C VAL A 48 -8.57 0.45 -6.66
N PHE A 49 -7.97 1.37 -5.89
CA PHE A 49 -8.70 2.19 -4.93
C PHE A 49 -9.67 3.16 -5.62
N GLU A 50 -9.29 3.72 -6.76
CA GLU A 50 -10.17 4.54 -7.60
C GLU A 50 -11.38 3.72 -8.10
N VAL A 51 -11.14 2.51 -8.62
CA VAL A 51 -12.24 1.62 -9.06
C VAL A 51 -13.16 1.27 -7.89
N LEU A 52 -12.61 0.93 -6.72
CA LEU A 52 -13.42 0.67 -5.52
C LEU A 52 -14.21 1.90 -5.06
N ALA A 53 -13.63 3.09 -5.14
CA ALA A 53 -14.31 4.34 -4.82
C ALA A 53 -15.49 4.63 -5.78
N SER A 54 -15.37 4.24 -7.05
CA SER A 54 -16.39 4.48 -8.07
C SER A 54 -17.66 3.64 -7.93
N VAL A 55 -17.61 2.54 -7.19
CA VAL A 55 -18.68 1.53 -7.08
C VAL A 55 -20.09 2.10 -6.85
N PRO A 56 -20.31 3.10 -5.97
CA PRO A 56 -21.64 3.68 -5.79
C PRO A 56 -22.21 4.36 -7.04
N TRP A 57 -21.35 4.91 -7.91
CA TRP A 57 -21.75 5.64 -9.12
C TRP A 57 -21.99 4.74 -10.33
N LEU A 58 -21.68 3.45 -10.24
CA LEU A 58 -21.91 2.49 -11.33
C LEU A 58 -23.40 2.13 -11.42
N ASP A 59 -23.96 2.32 -12.62
CA ASP A 59 -25.34 2.02 -12.96
C ASP A 59 -25.54 0.50 -13.16
N GLU A 60 -26.58 -0.04 -12.52
CA GLU A 60 -26.92 -1.46 -12.64
C GLU A 60 -27.72 -1.78 -13.90
N ASP A 61 -28.29 -0.76 -14.57
CA ASP A 61 -29.03 -0.90 -15.82
C ASP A 61 -28.08 -0.93 -17.04
N VAL A 62 -26.84 -0.47 -16.87
CA VAL A 62 -25.79 -0.54 -17.90
C VAL A 62 -24.94 -1.81 -17.68
N LEU A 63 -25.02 -2.77 -18.61
CA LEU A 63 -24.38 -4.08 -18.48
C LEU A 63 -22.88 -3.98 -18.13
N ALA A 64 -22.12 -3.11 -18.81
CA ALA A 64 -20.70 -2.95 -18.56
C ALA A 64 -20.39 -2.41 -17.16
N GLU A 65 -21.20 -1.49 -16.64
CA GLU A 65 -21.03 -0.91 -15.30
C GLU A 65 -21.45 -1.90 -14.22
N LYS A 66 -22.52 -2.67 -14.46
CA LYS A 66 -22.92 -3.80 -13.62
C LYS A 66 -21.82 -4.85 -13.51
N GLU A 67 -21.18 -5.21 -14.62
CA GLU A 67 -20.05 -6.14 -14.63
C GLU A 67 -18.87 -5.57 -13.84
N LEU A 68 -18.52 -4.30 -14.07
CA LEU A 68 -17.45 -3.62 -13.32
C LEU A 68 -17.73 -3.58 -11.81
N LYS A 69 -18.98 -3.33 -11.43
CA LYS A 69 -19.43 -3.35 -10.03
C LYS A 69 -19.20 -4.72 -9.40
N GLY A 70 -19.56 -5.80 -10.10
CA GLY A 70 -19.29 -7.17 -9.68
C GLY A 70 -17.80 -7.48 -9.54
N VAL A 71 -17.00 -7.07 -10.52
CA VAL A 71 -15.53 -7.22 -10.50
C VAL A 71 -14.92 -6.46 -9.32
N ALA A 72 -15.37 -5.24 -9.04
CA ALA A 72 -14.86 -4.43 -7.93
C ALA A 72 -15.22 -5.04 -6.57
N GLN A 73 -16.50 -5.40 -6.36
CA GLN A 73 -17.01 -5.86 -5.06
C GLN A 73 -16.53 -7.27 -4.67
N VAL A 74 -16.34 -8.15 -5.65
CA VAL A 74 -15.98 -9.56 -5.40
C VAL A 74 -14.53 -9.82 -5.80
N GLY A 75 -14.13 -9.40 -7.01
CA GLY A 75 -12.80 -9.68 -7.54
C GLY A 75 -11.70 -8.84 -6.88
N LEU A 76 -11.74 -7.52 -7.06
CA LEU A 76 -10.70 -6.61 -6.55
C LEU A 76 -10.68 -6.58 -5.02
N LEU A 77 -11.84 -6.40 -4.40
CA LEU A 77 -11.93 -6.40 -2.93
C LEU A 77 -11.52 -7.76 -2.35
N GLY A 78 -11.93 -8.88 -2.96
CA GLY A 78 -11.50 -10.21 -2.53
C GLY A 78 -9.98 -10.40 -2.64
N THR A 79 -9.38 -9.94 -3.75
CA THR A 79 -7.92 -10.00 -3.93
C THR A 79 -7.18 -9.17 -2.88
N LEU A 80 -7.69 -7.99 -2.52
CA LEU A 80 -7.13 -7.17 -1.44
C LEU A 80 -7.18 -7.91 -0.10
N GLU A 81 -8.30 -8.59 0.20
CA GLU A 81 -8.43 -9.39 1.42
C GLU A 81 -7.48 -10.60 1.44
N GLU A 82 -7.29 -11.26 0.29
CA GLU A 82 -6.34 -12.38 0.16
C GLU A 82 -4.89 -11.96 0.42
N VAL A 83 -4.49 -10.75 0.01
CA VAL A 83 -3.16 -10.18 0.35
C VAL A 83 -3.14 -9.51 1.75
N GLY A 84 -4.26 -9.59 2.46
CA GLY A 84 -4.40 -9.33 3.89
C GLY A 84 -4.96 -7.95 4.26
N PHE A 85 -5.48 -7.16 3.31
CA PHE A 85 -6.16 -5.92 3.66
C PHE A 85 -7.44 -6.21 4.43
N ASN A 86 -7.67 -5.46 5.52
CA ASN A 86 -8.88 -5.56 6.34
C ASN A 86 -9.71 -4.27 6.22
N ILE A 87 -10.14 -3.95 5.00
CA ILE A 87 -10.79 -2.67 4.68
C ILE A 87 -12.30 -2.79 4.41
N ARG A 88 -12.83 -4.01 4.22
CA ARG A 88 -14.23 -4.23 3.80
C ARG A 88 -15.25 -3.54 4.72
N PRO A 89 -15.18 -3.66 6.06
CA PRO A 89 -16.19 -3.03 6.92
C PRO A 89 -16.25 -1.51 6.75
N GLN A 90 -15.09 -0.86 6.66
CA GLN A 90 -14.96 0.58 6.47
C GLN A 90 -15.35 0.99 5.04
N LEU A 91 -14.98 0.21 4.04
CA LEU A 91 -15.34 0.45 2.65
C LEU A 91 -16.86 0.44 2.44
N LEU A 92 -17.58 -0.50 3.05
CA LEU A 92 -19.05 -0.53 2.99
C LEU A 92 -19.67 0.75 3.59
N ARG A 93 -19.08 1.29 4.66
CA ARG A 93 -19.53 2.55 5.27
C ARG A 93 -19.28 3.74 4.34
N ILE A 94 -18.12 3.78 3.69
CA ILE A 94 -17.82 4.76 2.65
C ILE A 94 -18.86 4.67 1.51
N TRP A 95 -19.15 3.48 1.01
CA TRP A 95 -20.20 3.29 -0.01
C TRP A 95 -21.61 3.68 0.46
N SER A 96 -21.86 3.65 1.77
CA SER A 96 -23.11 4.12 2.37
C SER A 96 -23.18 5.64 2.62
N GLY A 97 -22.15 6.39 2.21
CA GLY A 97 -22.12 7.85 2.26
C GLY A 97 -21.33 8.44 3.43
N GLU A 98 -20.61 7.64 4.22
CA GLU A 98 -19.73 8.18 5.27
C GLU A 98 -18.41 8.73 4.67
N ARG A 99 -17.92 9.88 5.13
CA ARG A 99 -16.79 10.61 4.53
C ARG A 99 -15.70 11.07 5.50
N GLY A 100 -15.87 10.83 6.79
CA GLY A 100 -14.92 11.32 7.77
C GLY A 100 -13.64 10.49 7.85
N ALA A 101 -12.54 11.13 8.27
CA ALA A 101 -11.23 10.49 8.42
C ALA A 101 -11.25 9.33 9.42
N GLU A 102 -12.24 9.28 10.30
CA GLU A 102 -12.52 8.15 11.19
C GLU A 102 -12.87 6.85 10.45
N MET A 103 -13.23 6.91 9.16
CA MET A 103 -13.35 5.69 8.36
C MET A 103 -11.99 5.01 8.16
N ALA A 104 -10.89 5.76 8.16
CA ALA A 104 -9.54 5.23 8.10
C ALA A 104 -8.88 5.09 9.49
N ALA A 105 -9.62 5.33 10.58
CA ALA A 105 -9.12 5.21 11.94
C ALA A 105 -10.06 4.31 12.75
N GLY A 106 -9.72 3.01 12.81
CA GLY A 106 -10.50 1.99 13.48
C GLY A 106 -9.61 1.05 14.30
N PRO A 107 -10.13 0.47 15.40
CA PRO A 107 -9.41 -0.55 16.14
C PRO A 107 -9.13 -1.75 15.24
N GLY A 108 -7.88 -2.21 15.20
CA GLY A 108 -7.46 -3.35 14.39
C GLY A 108 -7.17 -3.04 12.93
N LEU A 109 -7.12 -1.77 12.51
CA LEU A 109 -6.60 -1.38 11.21
C LEU A 109 -5.08 -1.18 11.26
N GLU A 110 -4.38 -1.98 10.46
CA GLU A 110 -2.94 -1.78 10.24
C GLU A 110 -2.71 -0.52 9.41
N PHE A 111 -1.53 0.07 9.51
CA PHE A 111 -1.21 1.31 8.79
C PHE A 111 -1.47 1.21 7.27
N ARG A 112 -1.25 0.03 6.66
CA ARG A 112 -1.58 -0.20 5.24
C ARG A 112 -3.07 -0.09 4.94
N ASP A 113 -3.92 -0.55 5.85
CA ASP A 113 -5.39 -0.50 5.69
C ASP A 113 -5.86 0.94 5.79
N GLN A 114 -5.29 1.69 6.74
CA GLN A 114 -5.56 3.12 6.91
C GLN A 114 -5.16 3.89 5.66
N ALA A 115 -3.98 3.63 5.09
CA ALA A 115 -3.52 4.27 3.86
C ALA A 115 -4.42 3.96 2.66
N ALA A 116 -4.84 2.70 2.50
CA ALA A 116 -5.78 2.29 1.46
C ALA A 116 -7.15 3.00 1.62
N LEU A 117 -7.68 3.04 2.84
CA LEU A 117 -8.96 3.69 3.12
C LEU A 117 -8.90 5.21 2.89
N LEU A 118 -7.78 5.86 3.22
CA LEU A 118 -7.57 7.27 2.91
C LEU A 118 -7.52 7.53 1.39
N ALA A 119 -6.86 6.66 0.62
CA ALA A 119 -6.84 6.75 -0.83
C ALA A 119 -8.25 6.58 -1.43
N ILE A 120 -9.01 5.59 -0.95
CA ILE A 120 -10.40 5.36 -1.38
C ILE A 120 -11.29 6.57 -1.04
N LEU A 121 -11.18 7.13 0.17
CA LEU A 121 -11.91 8.34 0.56
C LEU A 121 -11.56 9.53 -0.34
N TYR A 122 -10.28 9.71 -0.64
CA TYR A 122 -9.81 10.76 -1.52
C TYR A 122 -10.43 10.65 -2.93
N HIS A 123 -10.39 9.47 -3.53
CA HIS A 123 -11.03 9.23 -4.83
C HIS A 123 -12.55 9.37 -4.78
N THR A 124 -13.18 8.89 -3.71
CA THR A 124 -14.62 9.02 -3.49
C THR A 124 -15.03 10.49 -3.48
N GLN A 125 -14.28 11.34 -2.77
CA GLN A 125 -14.53 12.78 -2.73
C GLN A 125 -14.36 13.42 -4.11
N GLN A 126 -13.31 13.05 -4.86
CA GLN A 126 -13.11 13.59 -6.21
C GLN A 126 -14.26 13.22 -7.17
N ILE A 127 -14.76 11.99 -7.09
CA ILE A 127 -15.90 11.53 -7.90
C ILE A 127 -17.16 12.30 -7.50
N GLU A 128 -17.41 12.45 -6.20
CA GLU A 128 -18.56 13.18 -5.67
C GLU A 128 -18.52 14.68 -6.05
N ASP A 129 -17.36 15.32 -5.99
CA ASP A 129 -17.19 16.72 -6.42
C ASP A 129 -17.47 16.90 -7.92
N LYS A 130 -17.14 15.89 -8.74
CA LYS A 130 -17.29 15.93 -10.19
C LYS A 130 -18.69 15.56 -10.68
N HIS A 131 -19.32 14.58 -10.02
CA HIS A 131 -20.57 13.95 -10.49
C HIS A 131 -21.75 14.16 -9.55
N GLY A 132 -21.53 14.71 -8.35
CA GLY A 132 -22.53 14.80 -7.29
C GLY A 132 -22.74 13.44 -6.61
N SER A 133 -23.86 13.32 -5.88
CA SER A 133 -24.23 12.08 -5.20
C SER A 133 -24.52 10.95 -6.19
N PRO A 134 -24.34 9.68 -5.79
CA PRO A 134 -24.60 8.54 -6.66
C PRO A 134 -26.03 8.51 -7.22
N PRO A 135 -26.23 8.12 -8.50
CA PRO A 135 -27.54 8.17 -9.17
C PRO A 135 -28.57 7.22 -8.54
N GLY A 136 -28.15 6.06 -8.05
CA GLY A 136 -28.98 5.10 -7.31
C GLY A 136 -29.12 5.40 -5.82
N GLY A 137 -28.54 6.50 -5.34
CA GLY A 137 -28.32 6.76 -3.92
C GLY A 137 -27.18 5.92 -3.33
N TYR A 138 -26.87 6.19 -2.07
CA TYR A 138 -25.85 5.45 -1.34
C TYR A 138 -26.26 4.00 -1.07
N LEU A 139 -25.27 3.11 -0.98
CA LEU A 139 -25.53 1.71 -0.63
C LEU A 139 -26.11 1.60 0.79
N PRO A 140 -26.93 0.56 1.08
CA PRO A 140 -27.47 0.35 2.41
C PRO A 140 -26.33 0.23 3.43
N LYS A 141 -26.53 0.83 4.61
CA LYS A 141 -25.57 0.72 5.70
C LYS A 141 -25.38 -0.74 6.10
N PRO A 142 -24.15 -1.18 6.42
CA PRO A 142 -23.94 -2.51 6.98
C PRO A 142 -24.72 -2.67 8.29
N GLN A 143 -25.31 -3.86 8.50
CA GLN A 143 -26.04 -4.22 9.73
C GLN A 143 -25.09 -4.57 10.87
#